data_AF-A0A5D3KI25-F1
#
_entry.id   AF-A0A5D3KI25-F1
#
_cell.length_a   1.000
_cell.length_b   1.000
_cell.length_c   1.000
_cell.angle_alpha   90.00
_cell.angle_beta   90.00
_cell.angle_gamma   90.00
#
_symmetry.space_group_name_H-M   'P 1'
#
loop_
_entity.id
_entity.type
_entity.pdbx_description
1 polymer ?
#
loop_
_entity_poly.entity_id
_entity_poly.type
_entity_poly.pdbx_seq_one_letter_code
_entity_poly.pdbx_strand_id
1 'polypeptide(L)'
;MVVGFGAPSPSDQASSSLDSIQPSLASELNSRAIDALGRAREMPSGDKRTAAMRSAAVLGNAAEILAYFSATKERKPNDDAADRQQPT
;
A
#
# COMPACT_ATOMS: atom_id res chain seq x y z
N MET A 1 17.89 -50.73 26.90
CA MET A 1 18.14 -49.81 25.77
C MET A 1 16.81 -49.69 25.02
N VAL A 2 15.90 -48.77 25.38
CA VAL A 2 15.70 -47.40 24.81
C VAL A 2 15.81 -47.46 23.28
N VAL A 3 14.80 -47.14 22.46
CA VAL A 3 14.17 -45.82 22.26
C VAL A 3 12.74 -46.03 21.72
N GLY A 4 11.76 -45.32 22.30
CA GLY A 4 10.39 -45.28 21.78
C GLY A 4 10.31 -44.51 20.46
N PHE A 5 9.46 -44.97 19.55
CA PHE A 5 9.15 -44.28 18.30
C PHE A 5 8.39 -42.99 18.61
N GLY A 6 9.13 -41.91 18.87
CA GLY A 6 8.62 -40.55 18.82
C GLY A 6 8.30 -40.22 17.36
N ALA A 7 7.03 -40.28 16.99
CA ALA A 7 6.57 -39.64 15.78
C ALA A 7 6.86 -38.13 15.91
N PRO A 8 7.48 -37.47 14.92
CA PRO A 8 7.53 -36.02 14.92
C PRO A 8 6.11 -35.48 14.82
N SER A 9 5.69 -34.70 15.81
CA SER A 9 4.45 -33.93 15.77
C SER A 9 4.42 -33.08 14.49
N PRO A 10 3.30 -33.04 13.74
CA PRO A 10 3.12 -32.13 12.62
C PRO A 10 2.79 -30.73 13.19
N SER A 11 3.70 -30.15 13.97
CA SER A 11 3.45 -28.87 14.65
C SER A 11 4.43 -27.76 14.25
N ASP A 12 5.33 -28.02 13.30
CA ASP A 12 6.30 -27.03 12.82
C ASP A 12 6.51 -27.10 11.31
N GLN A 13 5.42 -27.20 10.54
CA GLN A 13 5.49 -26.76 9.14
C GLN A 13 5.03 -25.32 9.07
N ALA A 14 5.95 -24.47 9.53
CA ALA A 14 6.19 -23.11 9.10
C ALA A 14 4.96 -22.39 8.56
N SER A 15 4.36 -21.56 9.41
CA SER A 15 3.75 -20.31 9.00
C SER A 15 4.78 -19.46 8.25
N SER A 16 5.20 -19.87 7.06
CA SER A 16 5.61 -18.92 6.05
C SER A 16 4.30 -18.27 5.62
N SER A 17 3.80 -17.37 6.46
CA SER A 17 2.94 -16.29 5.99
C SER A 17 3.73 -15.72 4.83
N LEU A 18 3.33 -16.09 3.62
CA LEU A 18 3.55 -15.25 2.47
C LEU A 18 2.81 -13.98 2.87
N ASP A 19 3.50 -13.12 3.61
CA ASP A 19 3.23 -11.70 3.69
C ASP A 19 3.43 -11.24 2.25
N SER A 20 2.44 -11.55 1.43
CA SER A 20 2.21 -10.91 0.18
C SER A 20 2.02 -9.48 0.60
N ILE A 21 3.10 -8.71 0.50
CA ILE A 21 3.08 -7.27 0.65
C ILE A 21 2.18 -6.82 -0.51
N GLN A 22 0.87 -6.85 -0.27
CA GLN A 22 -0.12 -6.41 -1.23
C GLN A 22 0.22 -4.95 -1.47
N PRO A 23 0.58 -4.57 -2.71
CA PRO A 23 0.96 -3.20 -2.99
C PRO A 23 -0.20 -2.31 -2.56
N SER A 24 0.12 -1.20 -1.88
CA SER A 24 -0.92 -0.25 -1.50
C SER A 24 -1.67 0.20 -2.75
N LEU A 25 -2.98 0.45 -2.62
CA LEU A 25 -3.79 0.94 -3.75
C LEU A 25 -3.16 2.18 -4.40
N ALA A 26 -2.55 3.06 -3.61
CA ALA A 26 -1.80 4.22 -4.12
C ALA A 26 -0.61 3.80 -5.01
N SER A 27 0.15 2.79 -4.61
CA SER A 27 1.27 2.25 -5.41
C SER A 27 0.79 1.61 -6.71
N GLU A 28 -0.33 0.89 -6.68
CA GLU A 28 -0.93 0.27 -7.87
C GLU A 28 -1.40 1.34 -8.87
N LEU A 29 -2.10 2.37 -8.40
CA LEU A 29 -2.56 3.47 -9.25
C LEU A 29 -1.39 4.26 -9.84
N ASN A 30 -0.34 4.50 -9.05
CA ASN A 30 0.87 5.17 -9.54
C ASN A 30 1.56 4.35 -10.64
N SER A 31 1.67 3.03 -10.47
CA SER A 31 2.26 2.14 -11.48
C SER A 31 1.45 2.20 -12.78
N ARG A 32 0.12 2.14 -12.68
CA ARG A 32 -0.77 2.27 -13.85
C ARG A 32 -0.67 3.64 -14.53
N ALA A 33 -0.46 4.71 -13.76
CA ALA A 33 -0.25 6.06 -14.29
C ALA A 33 1.03 6.12 -15.14
N ILE A 34 2.13 5.55 -14.64
CA ILE A 34 3.41 5.46 -15.35
C ILE A 34 3.24 4.67 -16.65
N ASP A 35 2.60 3.51 -16.60
CA ASP A 35 2.37 2.68 -17.79
C ASP A 35 1.49 3.39 -18.82
N ALA A 36 0.42 4.05 -18.38
CA ALA A 36 -0.46 4.81 -19.26
C ALA A 36 0.28 5.98 -19.93
N LEU A 37 1.17 6.65 -19.20
CA LEU A 37 2.01 7.73 -19.73
C LEU A 37 3.05 7.19 -20.72
N GLY A 38 3.65 6.04 -20.43
CA GLY A 38 4.57 5.33 -21.33
C GLY A 38 3.89 5.04 -22.66
N ARG A 39 2.74 4.36 -22.62
CA ARG A 39 1.92 4.10 -23.82
C ARG A 39 1.55 5.39 -24.56
N ALA A 40 1.15 6.44 -23.84
CA ALA A 40 0.79 7.71 -24.48
C ALA A 40 1.96 8.37 -25.22
N ARG A 41 3.21 8.17 -24.77
CA ARG A 41 4.40 8.71 -25.43
C ARG A 41 4.75 7.97 -26.71
N GLU A 42 4.45 6.68 -26.78
CA GLU A 42 4.65 5.84 -27.98
C GLU A 42 3.58 6.10 -29.05
N MET A 43 2.44 6.69 -28.67
CA MET A 43 1.35 6.99 -29.59
C MET A 43 1.66 8.22 -30.47
N PRO A 44 1.21 8.21 -31.74
CA PRO A 44 1.23 9.40 -32.57
C PRO A 44 0.30 10.47 -31.99
N SER A 45 0.59 11.73 -32.31
CA SER A 45 -0.23 12.88 -31.92
C SER A 45 -1.68 12.70 -32.35
N GLY A 46 -2.62 12.93 -31.43
CA GLY A 46 -4.05 12.85 -31.69
C GLY A 46 -4.87 12.55 -30.44
N ASP A 47 -6.18 12.43 -30.60
CA ASP A 47 -7.13 12.30 -29.50
C ASP A 47 -6.86 11.09 -28.61
N LYS A 48 -6.40 9.99 -29.20
CA LYS A 48 -6.07 8.77 -28.45
C LYS A 48 -4.89 8.99 -27.51
N ARG A 49 -3.86 9.72 -27.96
CA ARG A 49 -2.72 10.12 -27.11
C ARG A 49 -3.18 11.04 -25.99
N THR A 50 -4.01 12.04 -26.30
CA THR A 50 -4.58 12.96 -25.31
C THR A 50 -5.41 12.22 -24.25
N ALA A 51 -6.24 11.25 -24.67
CA ALA A 51 -7.03 10.43 -23.77
C ALA A 51 -6.14 9.57 -22.85
N ALA A 52 -5.07 8.97 -23.39
CA ALA A 52 -4.12 8.19 -22.61
C ALA A 52 -3.35 9.06 -21.60
N MET A 53 -2.92 10.27 -21.98
CA MET A 53 -2.31 11.24 -21.05
C MET A 53 -3.28 11.68 -19.95
N ARG A 54 -4.55 11.92 -20.30
CA ARG A 54 -5.59 12.27 -19.32
C ARG A 54 -5.83 11.14 -18.34
N SER A 55 -5.87 9.89 -18.83
CA SER A 55 -5.99 8.71 -17.98
C SER A 55 -4.81 8.59 -17.01
N ALA A 56 -3.57 8.79 -17.49
CA ALA A 56 -2.39 8.81 -16.64
C ALA A 56 -2.48 9.88 -15.55
N ALA A 57 -2.91 11.09 -15.89
CA ALA A 57 -3.07 12.18 -14.92
C ALA A 57 -4.11 11.87 -13.84
N VAL A 58 -5.26 11.30 -14.22
CA VAL A 58 -6.31 10.92 -13.25
C VAL A 58 -5.80 9.85 -12.28
N LEU A 59 -5.07 8.86 -12.79
CA LEU A 59 -4.50 7.79 -11.96
C LEU A 59 -3.43 8.33 -11.00
N GLY A 60 -2.56 9.22 -11.46
CA GLY A 60 -1.55 9.89 -10.62
C GLY A 60 -2.20 10.72 -9.50
N ASN A 61 -3.18 11.56 -9.85
CA ASN A 61 -3.90 12.37 -8.86
C ASN A 61 -4.60 11.51 -7.80
N ALA A 62 -5.22 10.39 -8.22
CA ALA A 62 -5.87 9.48 -7.29
C ALA A 62 -4.86 8.81 -6.35
N ALA A 63 -3.67 8.44 -6.86
CA ALA A 63 -2.59 7.90 -6.05
C ALA A 63 -2.09 8.91 -5.01
N GLU A 64 -1.88 10.17 -5.41
CA GLU A 64 -1.43 11.24 -4.51
C GLU A 64 -2.45 11.53 -3.40
N ILE A 65 -3.74 11.62 -3.75
CA ILE A 65 -4.82 11.84 -2.78
C ILE A 65 -4.85 10.69 -1.77
N LEU A 66 -4.78 9.44 -2.23
CA LEU A 66 -4.78 8.28 -1.34
C LEU A 66 -3.54 8.25 -0.44
N ALA A 67 -2.37 8.59 -0.96
CA ALA A 67 -1.15 8.68 -0.17
C ALA A 67 -1.26 9.75 0.92
N TYR A 68 -1.80 10.93 0.60
CA TYR A 68 -2.01 12.01 1.55
C TYR A 68 -2.97 11.61 2.70
N PHE A 69 -4.11 11.01 2.37
CA PHE A 69 -5.08 10.58 3.39
C PHE A 69 -4.60 9.36 4.19
N SER A 70 -3.75 8.52 3.61
CA SER A 70 -3.13 7.40 4.34
C SER A 70 -2.09 7.91 5.34
N ALA A 71 -1.27 8.91 4.96
CA ALA A 71 -0.26 9.50 5.84
C ALA A 71 -0.86 10.33 6.99
N THR A 72 -2.01 10.98 6.78
CA THR A 72 -2.69 11.75 7.83
C THR A 72 -3.38 10.86 8.86
N LYS A 73 -3.78 9.64 8.50
CA LYS A 73 -4.40 8.68 9.42
C LYS A 73 -3.42 8.14 10.48
N GLU A 74 -2.12 8.17 10.21
CA GLU A 74 -1.08 7.78 11.18
C GLU A 74 -0.74 8.89 12.18
N ARG A 75 -1.05 10.15 11.88
CA ARG A 75 -0.96 11.23 12.87
C ARG A 75 -2.20 11.22 13.76
N LYS A 76 -2.29 10.25 14.65
CA LYS A 76 -3.12 10.39 15.85
C LYS A 76 -2.41 11.40 16.76
N PRO A 77 -3.03 12.55 17.12
CA PRO A 77 -2.53 13.36 18.23
C PRO A 77 -2.86 12.61 19.52
N ASN A 78 -1.96 11.72 19.93
CA ASN A 78 -1.77 11.49 21.35
C ASN A 78 -0.90 12.64 21.86
N ASP A 79 -1.17 13.10 23.08
CA ASP A 79 -0.42 14.12 23.85
C ASP A 79 -1.06 15.51 23.96
N ASP A 80 -2.35 15.60 24.33
CA ASP A 80 -2.85 16.77 25.07
C ASP A 80 -4.02 16.42 26.02
N ALA A 81 -4.02 15.20 26.56
CA ALA A 81 -4.96 14.76 27.59
C ALA A 81 -4.24 14.44 28.90
N ALA A 82 -3.48 15.40 29.44
CA ALA A 82 -2.96 15.29 30.79
C ALA A 82 -2.57 16.64 31.40
N ASP A 83 -3.45 17.65 31.38
CA ASP A 83 -3.41 18.66 32.45
C ASP A 83 -4.76 19.31 32.72
N ARG A 84 -5.67 18.51 33.29
CA ARG A 84 -6.73 19.03 34.15
C ARG A 84 -6.88 18.10 35.35
N GLN A 85 -6.26 18.48 36.46
CA GLN A 85 -6.93 18.60 37.77
C GLN A 85 -5.97 19.18 38.82
N GLN A 86 -6.33 20.36 39.36
CA GLN A 86 -5.82 20.87 40.63
C GLN A 86 -6.25 19.95 41.79
N PRO A 87 -5.49 19.86 42.90
CA PRO A 87 -5.73 20.71 44.09
C PRO A 87 -4.40 21.05 44.82
N THR A 88 -4.27 21.97 45.77
CA THR A 88 -5.08 22.51 46.88
C THR A 88 -4.66 23.93 47.19
#